data_AF-A0A2H1JIS7-F1
#
_entry.id   AF-A0A2H1JIS7-F1
#
_cell.length_a   1.000
_cell.length_b   1.000
_cell.length_c   1.000
_cell.angle_alpha   90.00
_cell.angle_beta   90.00
_cell.angle_gamma   90.00
#
_symmetry.space_group_name_H-M   'P 1'
#
loop_
_entity.id
_entity.type
_entity.pdbx_description
1 polymer ?
#
loop_
_entity_poly.entity_id
_entity_poly.type
_entity_poly.pdbx_seq_one_letter_code
_entity_poly.pdbx_strand_id
1 'polypeptide(L)'
;MTDNNPFDDIFTNDNDSEESRRPRRKKKRVWRKVLVGVLVVVVLGVLGVGVYLWNVGRSFDDNANQLSDEQVFGSQRPEAKNEEGGTNILLLGSDEPMKDVDVNSSRGLRSDSILVMHLPENGSNVQIMSIPRDSWVDIEGQGKAKINAALSYGGLPLAVKTVSDFIGTPIDHVAIIDFEGFKGLTDSLGGVRVNSEQAFTQNGYTFEKGENLLNGDEALTFVRERKSFKDGDFQRARNQQAFIKGLINELISADTLSNPAKIQEMVTEFAPYMYVDSGLNAQYISSTAFAMRDVRPGDIEFFTSPTAGVGRSADGQSIVNVDQDELKKLQDAFKNDTVDEYVKSAPEAHL
;
A
#
# COMPACT_ATOMS: atom_id res chain seq x y z
N MET A 1 -24.07 -95.79 -54.53
CA MET A 1 -22.83 -95.52 -55.28
C MET A 1 -21.84 -94.85 -54.35
N THR A 2 -20.58 -95.23 -54.52
CA THR A 2 -19.38 -94.99 -53.71
C THR A 2 -18.93 -93.53 -53.71
N ASP A 3 -18.29 -93.09 -52.61
CA ASP A 3 -16.83 -92.85 -52.66
C ASP A 3 -16.23 -92.66 -51.25
N ASN A 4 -15.28 -93.55 -50.95
CA ASN A 4 -14.23 -93.41 -49.96
C ASN A 4 -13.08 -92.60 -50.60
N ASN A 5 -12.41 -91.70 -49.87
CA ASN A 5 -11.10 -92.06 -49.34
C ASN A 5 -10.55 -91.07 -48.28
N PRO A 6 -9.77 -91.58 -47.31
CA PRO A 6 -9.08 -90.85 -46.24
C PRO A 6 -7.58 -90.62 -46.59
N PHE A 7 -6.72 -90.46 -45.57
CA PHE A 7 -5.24 -90.26 -45.58
C PHE A 7 -4.80 -88.78 -45.66
N ASP A 8 -3.88 -88.25 -44.86
CA ASP A 8 -2.90 -88.88 -43.98
C ASP A 8 -2.38 -87.90 -42.90
N ASP A 9 -2.08 -88.47 -41.73
CA ASP A 9 -1.23 -87.95 -40.68
C ASP A 9 0.20 -87.69 -41.16
N ILE A 10 0.82 -86.58 -40.77
CA ILE A 10 2.28 -86.54 -40.53
C ILE A 10 2.60 -85.70 -39.28
N PHE A 11 2.91 -86.44 -38.22
CA PHE A 11 3.58 -86.09 -36.96
C PHE A 11 4.87 -85.27 -37.20
N THR A 12 5.34 -84.36 -36.33
CA THR A 12 6.09 -84.67 -35.10
C THR A 12 6.53 -83.40 -34.33
N ASN A 13 6.43 -83.51 -33.00
CA ASN A 13 7.29 -83.07 -31.88
C ASN A 13 8.09 -81.75 -31.79
N ASP A 14 7.94 -81.20 -30.57
CA ASP A 14 8.95 -80.73 -29.60
C ASP A 14 9.52 -79.29 -29.64
N ASN A 15 9.07 -78.57 -28.59
CA ASN A 15 9.79 -77.76 -27.61
C ASN A 15 10.54 -76.45 -27.94
N ASP A 16 10.35 -75.54 -26.97
CA ASP A 16 11.12 -74.37 -26.54
C ASP A 16 11.02 -73.05 -27.33
N SER A 17 10.32 -72.07 -26.74
CA SER A 17 10.94 -70.86 -26.18
C SER A 17 9.92 -69.81 -25.68
N GLU A 18 10.33 -69.12 -24.62
CA GLU A 18 9.64 -68.07 -23.85
C GLU A 18 9.08 -66.91 -24.70
N GLU A 19 7.98 -66.28 -24.27
CA GLU A 19 8.02 -64.85 -23.91
C GLU A 19 6.73 -64.35 -23.23
N SER A 20 6.91 -63.74 -22.06
CA SER A 20 5.88 -63.04 -21.29
C SER A 20 5.31 -61.84 -22.08
N ARG A 21 4.00 -61.83 -22.37
CA ARG A 21 3.33 -60.63 -22.89
C ARG A 21 2.91 -59.71 -21.74
N ARG A 22 3.81 -58.79 -21.37
CA ARG A 22 3.58 -57.67 -20.43
C ARG A 22 2.32 -56.84 -20.77
N PRO A 23 1.58 -56.30 -19.79
CA PRO A 23 0.41 -55.46 -20.06
C PRO A 23 0.81 -54.10 -20.68
N ARG A 24 -0.01 -53.65 -21.63
CA ARG A 24 0.17 -52.47 -22.47
C ARG A 24 0.37 -51.16 -21.68
N ARG A 25 1.59 -50.58 -21.78
CA ARG A 25 1.98 -49.22 -21.33
C ARG A 25 1.28 -48.07 -22.10
N LYS A 26 -0.06 -47.99 -22.13
CA LYS A 26 -0.78 -46.90 -22.84
C LYS A 26 -1.26 -45.74 -21.95
N LYS A 27 -1.37 -45.90 -20.62
CA LYS A 27 -1.83 -44.83 -19.71
C LYS A 27 -0.82 -43.69 -19.47
N LYS A 28 0.48 -43.92 -19.66
CA LYS A 28 1.53 -42.90 -19.39
C LYS A 28 1.55 -41.72 -20.37
N ARG A 29 1.05 -41.88 -21.61
CA ARG A 29 1.05 -40.81 -22.64
C ARG A 29 -0.11 -39.83 -22.48
N VAL A 30 -1.29 -40.29 -22.02
CA VAL A 30 -2.45 -39.43 -21.81
C VAL A 30 -2.24 -38.50 -20.62
N TRP A 31 -1.74 -39.04 -19.50
CA TRP A 31 -1.43 -38.22 -18.32
C TRP A 31 -0.35 -37.17 -18.58
N ARG A 32 0.66 -37.47 -19.42
CA ARG A 32 1.64 -36.46 -19.89
C ARG A 32 1.01 -35.34 -20.69
N LYS A 33 0.04 -35.62 -21.57
CA LYS A 33 -0.69 -34.58 -22.33
C LYS A 33 -1.57 -33.72 -21.42
N VAL A 34 -2.21 -34.34 -20.42
CA VAL A 34 -2.99 -33.62 -19.40
C VAL A 34 -2.09 -32.72 -18.57
N LEU A 35 -0.94 -33.23 -18.10
CA LEU A 35 0.04 -32.43 -17.36
C LEU A 35 0.59 -31.25 -18.17
N VAL A 36 0.93 -31.46 -19.45
CA VAL A 36 1.38 -30.38 -20.33
C VAL A 36 0.26 -29.37 -20.57
N GLY A 37 -0.99 -29.83 -20.75
CA GLY A 37 -2.13 -28.94 -20.89
C GLY A 37 -2.37 -28.08 -19.64
N VAL A 38 -2.29 -28.68 -18.45
CA VAL A 38 -2.37 -27.97 -17.17
C VAL A 38 -1.22 -26.98 -17.03
N LEU A 39 0.01 -27.39 -17.34
CA LEU A 39 1.19 -26.51 -17.31
C LEU A 39 1.04 -25.31 -18.25
N VAL A 40 0.54 -25.52 -19.47
CA VAL A 40 0.31 -24.43 -20.43
C VAL A 40 -0.76 -23.47 -19.92
N VAL A 41 -1.86 -23.97 -19.36
CA VAL A 41 -2.90 -23.11 -18.77
C VAL A 41 -2.35 -22.31 -17.58
N VAL A 42 -1.52 -22.93 -16.72
CA VAL A 42 -0.86 -22.24 -15.61
C VAL A 42 0.11 -21.16 -16.13
N VAL A 43 0.93 -21.47 -17.13
CA VAL A 43 1.86 -20.50 -17.75
C VAL A 43 1.11 -19.35 -18.40
N LEU A 44 0.04 -19.62 -19.15
CA LEU A 44 -0.81 -18.57 -19.73
C LEU A 44 -1.51 -17.73 -18.65
N GLY A 45 -1.91 -18.34 -17.54
CA GLY A 45 -2.45 -17.64 -16.39
C GLY A 45 -1.42 -16.70 -15.76
N VAL A 46 -0.20 -17.18 -15.50
CA VAL A 46 0.91 -16.38 -14.96
C VAL A 46 1.31 -15.25 -15.91
N LEU A 47 1.42 -15.53 -17.22
CA LEU A 47 1.70 -14.52 -18.24
C LEU A 47 0.56 -13.49 -18.33
N GLY A 48 -0.69 -13.93 -18.24
CA GLY A 48 -1.86 -13.05 -18.23
C GLY A 48 -1.86 -12.10 -17.03
N VAL A 49 -1.57 -12.61 -15.83
CA VAL A 49 -1.40 -11.79 -14.61
C VAL A 49 -0.21 -10.83 -14.76
N GLY A 50 0.92 -11.29 -15.31
CA GLY A 50 2.09 -10.44 -15.54
C GLY A 50 1.82 -9.30 -16.52
N VAL A 51 1.19 -9.58 -17.66
CA VAL A 51 0.78 -8.56 -18.65
C VAL A 51 -0.24 -7.60 -18.04
N TYR A 52 -1.16 -8.10 -17.22
CA TYR A 52 -2.13 -7.28 -16.51
C TYR A 52 -1.47 -6.33 -15.51
N LEU A 53 -0.61 -6.83 -14.61
CA LEU A 53 0.13 -6.01 -13.66
C LEU A 53 1.02 -4.98 -14.37
N TRP A 54 1.61 -5.37 -15.50
CA TRP A 54 2.38 -4.45 -16.35
C TRP A 54 1.52 -3.34 -16.96
N ASN A 55 0.34 -3.67 -17.48
CA ASN A 55 -0.57 -2.66 -18.07
C ASN A 55 -1.12 -1.71 -17.01
N VAL A 56 -1.50 -2.22 -15.84
CA VAL A 56 -1.95 -1.39 -14.70
C VAL A 56 -0.82 -0.47 -14.25
N GLY A 57 0.39 -1.01 -14.06
CA GLY A 57 1.57 -0.21 -13.71
C GLY A 57 1.86 0.86 -14.76
N ARG A 58 1.82 0.51 -16.05
CA ARG A 58 2.04 1.47 -17.14
C ARG A 58 0.98 2.57 -17.15
N SER A 59 -0.28 2.22 -16.92
CA SER A 59 -1.35 3.19 -16.79
C SER A 59 -1.11 4.14 -15.62
N PHE A 60 -0.53 3.65 -14.52
CA PHE A 60 -0.13 4.51 -13.43
C PHE A 60 0.96 5.50 -13.88
N ASP A 61 2.04 5.03 -14.50
CA ASP A 61 3.13 5.90 -14.99
C ASP A 61 2.66 6.91 -16.03
N ASP A 62 1.75 6.51 -16.92
CA ASP A 62 1.23 7.37 -18.00
C ASP A 62 0.30 8.48 -17.47
N ASN A 63 -0.27 8.31 -16.27
CA ASN A 63 -1.24 9.24 -15.70
C ASN A 63 -0.73 9.97 -14.45
N ALA A 64 0.18 9.38 -13.66
CA ALA A 64 0.70 9.98 -12.45
C ALA A 64 1.69 11.11 -12.76
N ASN A 65 1.68 12.14 -11.91
CA ASN A 65 2.63 13.23 -12.01
C ASN A 65 3.97 12.78 -11.39
N GLN A 66 5.01 12.63 -12.21
CA GLN A 66 6.32 12.25 -11.70
C GLN A 66 7.10 13.47 -11.21
N LEU A 67 7.61 13.36 -9.98
CA LEU A 67 8.57 14.27 -9.38
C LEU A 67 9.98 13.69 -9.59
N SER A 68 10.92 14.56 -9.95
CA SER A 68 12.32 14.14 -10.06
C SER A 68 12.92 13.86 -8.68
N ASP A 69 13.94 13.01 -8.64
CA ASP A 69 14.67 12.73 -7.40
C ASP A 69 15.26 13.99 -6.75
N GLU A 70 15.64 14.99 -7.56
CA GLU A 70 16.11 16.27 -7.05
C GLU A 70 14.99 17.07 -6.37
N GLN A 71 13.77 17.04 -6.92
CA GLN A 71 12.60 17.68 -6.31
C GLN A 71 12.21 17.01 -4.99
N VAL A 72 12.38 15.70 -4.89
CA VAL A 72 11.95 14.91 -3.72
C VAL A 72 13.01 14.82 -2.63
N PHE A 73 14.25 14.51 -3.02
CA PHE A 73 15.36 14.19 -2.12
C PHE A 73 16.46 15.25 -2.14
N GLY A 74 16.37 16.27 -2.99
CA GLY A 74 17.40 17.28 -3.13
C GLY A 74 18.66 16.70 -3.77
N SER A 75 19.83 17.12 -3.27
CA SER A 75 21.11 16.78 -3.90
C SER A 75 21.55 15.32 -3.70
N GLN A 76 20.94 14.59 -2.76
CA GLN A 76 21.29 13.21 -2.45
C GLN A 76 20.02 12.44 -2.06
N ARG A 77 19.64 11.44 -2.84
CA ARG A 77 18.77 10.38 -2.34
C ARG A 77 19.51 9.72 -1.17
N PRO A 78 18.91 9.60 0.02
CA PRO A 78 19.53 8.84 1.10
C PRO A 78 19.94 7.48 0.54
N GLU A 79 21.22 7.10 0.68
CA GLU A 79 21.63 5.75 0.31
C GLU A 79 20.74 4.79 1.10
N ALA A 80 20.00 3.92 0.40
CA ALA A 80 19.20 2.88 1.01
C ALA A 80 20.16 2.01 1.84
N LYS A 81 20.27 2.34 3.13
CA LYS A 81 21.25 1.70 4.02
C LYS A 81 20.84 0.30 4.45
N ASN A 82 19.75 -0.21 3.90
CA ASN A 82 19.17 -1.47 4.26
C ASN A 82 19.21 -2.39 3.04
N GLU A 83 20.32 -3.13 2.89
CA GLU A 83 20.29 -4.38 2.12
C GLU A 83 19.51 -5.48 2.89
N GLU A 84 19.00 -5.19 4.10
CA GLU A 84 18.25 -6.07 5.02
C GLU A 84 17.12 -5.32 5.77
N GLY A 85 16.31 -4.48 5.11
CA GLY A 85 15.22 -3.78 5.80
C GLY A 85 14.11 -3.31 4.86
N GLY A 86 12.89 -3.21 5.40
CA GLY A 86 11.69 -2.86 4.66
C GLY A 86 11.71 -1.48 4.01
N THR A 87 10.75 -1.25 3.11
CA THR A 87 10.58 0.02 2.39
C THR A 87 9.71 0.99 3.20
N ASN A 88 10.17 2.24 3.33
CA ASN A 88 9.40 3.34 3.90
C ASN A 88 8.89 4.29 2.81
N ILE A 89 7.56 4.46 2.73
CA ILE A 89 6.88 5.37 1.81
C ILE A 89 6.25 6.51 2.60
N LEU A 90 6.67 7.75 2.32
CA LEU A 90 6.06 8.95 2.89
C LEU A 90 4.82 9.32 2.07
N LEU A 91 3.65 9.35 2.72
CA LEU A 91 2.40 9.81 2.12
C LEU A 91 2.05 11.19 2.67
N LEU A 92 1.87 12.16 1.77
CA LEU A 92 1.51 13.54 2.12
C LEU A 92 0.14 13.89 1.54
N GLY A 93 -0.73 14.47 2.39
CA GLY A 93 -2.00 15.06 1.96
C GLY A 93 -1.90 16.58 1.87
N SER A 94 -2.14 17.16 0.69
CA SER A 94 -2.15 18.60 0.46
C SER A 94 -3.56 19.16 0.34
N ASP A 95 -3.83 20.29 0.98
CA ASP A 95 -5.08 21.02 0.81
C ASP A 95 -5.06 22.03 -0.35
N GLU A 96 -3.87 22.31 -0.90
CA GLU A 96 -3.67 23.12 -2.10
C GLU A 96 -3.44 22.20 -3.32
N PRO A 97 -4.08 22.48 -4.48
CA PRO A 97 -3.85 21.73 -5.71
C PRO A 97 -2.37 21.80 -6.11
N MET A 98 -1.70 20.66 -6.21
CA MET A 98 -0.26 20.61 -6.44
C MET A 98 0.17 21.18 -7.79
N LYS A 99 -0.72 21.20 -8.80
CA LYS A 99 -0.47 21.81 -10.12
C LYS A 99 -0.10 23.30 -10.05
N ASP A 100 -0.52 23.97 -8.99
CA ASP A 100 -0.30 25.40 -8.76
C ASP A 100 0.86 25.65 -7.78
N VAL A 101 1.51 24.58 -7.28
CA VAL A 101 2.60 24.67 -6.31
C VAL A 101 3.94 24.35 -6.96
N ASP A 102 4.90 25.27 -6.81
CA ASP A 102 6.30 24.97 -7.02
C ASP A 102 6.81 24.12 -5.84
N VAL A 103 6.92 22.81 -6.08
CA VAL A 103 7.42 21.79 -5.13
C VAL A 103 8.86 22.06 -4.64
N ASN A 104 9.61 22.88 -5.37
CA ASN A 104 10.96 23.32 -5.00
C ASN A 104 10.96 24.63 -4.20
N SER A 105 9.81 25.28 -4.05
CA SER A 105 9.69 26.54 -3.34
C SER A 105 8.97 26.37 -2.00
N SER A 106 9.37 27.22 -1.05
CA SER A 106 8.76 27.41 0.27
C SER A 106 7.27 27.81 0.27
N ARG A 107 6.66 28.08 -0.90
CA ARG A 107 5.31 28.66 -1.01
C ARG A 107 4.32 27.63 -1.57
N GLY A 108 3.28 27.32 -0.79
CA GLY A 108 2.04 26.70 -1.28
C GLY A 108 1.80 25.26 -0.82
N LEU A 109 2.81 24.53 -0.37
CA LEU A 109 2.60 23.18 0.16
C LEU A 109 2.39 23.22 1.67
N ARG A 110 1.13 23.11 2.09
CA ARG A 110 0.80 22.73 3.47
C ARG A 110 0.40 21.25 3.47
N SER A 111 1.19 20.43 4.14
CA SER A 111 0.78 19.06 4.45
C SER A 111 -0.09 19.07 5.70
N ASP A 112 -1.35 18.68 5.54
CA ASP A 112 -2.29 18.52 6.65
C ASP A 112 -2.35 17.06 7.14
N SER A 113 -1.81 16.12 6.35
CA SER A 113 -1.68 14.70 6.69
C SER A 113 -0.30 14.20 6.34
N ILE A 114 0.43 13.71 7.35
CA ILE A 114 1.77 13.12 7.20
C ILE A 114 1.66 11.67 7.66
N LEU A 115 1.85 10.73 6.74
CA LEU A 115 1.80 9.31 7.03
C LEU A 115 3.09 8.65 6.55
N VAL A 116 3.57 7.65 7.28
CA VAL A 116 4.64 6.75 6.85
C VAL A 116 4.07 5.36 6.72
N MET A 117 4.11 4.81 5.51
CA MET A 117 3.80 3.42 5.24
C MET A 117 5.10 2.62 5.24
N HIS A 118 5.18 1.62 6.11
CA HIS A 118 6.28 0.66 6.17
C HIS A 118 5.82 -0.65 5.53
N LEU A 119 6.60 -1.12 4.55
CA LEU A 119 6.45 -2.41 3.90
C LEU A 119 7.63 -3.28 4.34
N PRO A 120 7.44 -4.24 5.25
CA PRO A 120 8.55 -5.05 5.75
C PRO A 120 9.12 -5.95 4.64
N GLU A 121 10.41 -6.26 4.72
CA GLU A 121 11.12 -7.02 3.68
C GLU A 121 10.55 -8.43 3.52
N ASN A 122 10.09 -9.02 4.63
CA ASN A 122 9.46 -10.33 4.67
C ASN A 122 8.07 -10.38 3.97
N GLY A 123 7.54 -9.25 3.50
CA GLY A 123 6.25 -9.13 2.82
C GLY A 123 5.06 -9.40 3.74
N SER A 124 5.23 -9.22 5.06
CA SER A 124 4.19 -9.45 6.07
C SER A 124 3.32 -8.21 6.31
N ASN A 125 2.97 -7.94 7.58
CA ASN A 125 2.02 -6.91 7.97
C ASN A 125 2.49 -5.54 7.48
N VAL A 126 1.58 -4.73 6.94
CA VAL A 126 1.88 -3.35 6.52
C VAL A 126 1.59 -2.42 7.70
N GLN A 127 2.52 -1.53 8.04
CA GLN A 127 2.28 -0.55 9.09
C GLN A 127 2.10 0.84 8.48
N ILE A 128 1.05 1.54 8.89
CA ILE A 128 0.78 2.92 8.47
C ILE A 128 0.75 3.79 9.72
N MET A 129 1.80 4.58 9.88
CA MET A 129 1.96 5.51 10.99
C MET A 129 1.50 6.91 10.59
N SER A 130 0.58 7.50 11.35
CA SER A 130 0.25 8.92 11.24
C SER A 130 1.16 9.76 12.15
N ILE A 131 1.77 10.81 11.61
CA ILE A 131 2.53 11.79 12.38
C ILE A 131 1.67 13.06 12.52
N PRO A 132 1.31 13.49 13.73
CA PRO A 132 0.59 14.74 13.92
C PRO A 132 1.39 15.90 13.31
N ARG A 133 0.76 16.69 12.44
CA ARG A 133 1.42 17.82 11.74
C ARG A 133 2.07 18.84 12.68
N ASP A 134 1.56 18.95 13.90
CA ASP A 134 2.01 19.86 14.95
C ASP A 134 3.08 19.24 15.88
N SER A 135 3.60 18.05 15.53
CA SER A 135 4.68 17.37 16.27
C SER A 135 5.92 18.25 16.36
N TRP A 136 6.41 18.48 17.57
CA TRP A 136 7.53 19.37 17.85
C TRP A 136 8.86 18.64 17.72
N VAL A 137 9.53 18.85 16.60
CA VAL A 137 10.73 18.12 16.18
C VAL A 137 11.87 19.08 15.86
N ASP A 138 13.09 18.57 15.79
CA ASP A 138 14.22 19.34 15.28
C ASP A 138 14.21 19.28 13.74
N ILE A 139 14.28 20.44 13.09
CA ILE A 139 14.36 20.55 11.64
C ILE A 139 15.75 21.08 11.30
N GLU A 140 16.48 20.34 10.46
CA GLU A 140 17.85 20.70 10.11
C GLU A 140 17.95 22.12 9.56
N GLY A 141 18.89 22.89 10.12
CA GLY A 141 19.11 24.29 9.74
C GLY A 141 18.05 25.28 10.21
N GLN A 142 16.95 24.83 10.84
CA GLN A 142 15.84 25.66 11.31
C GLN A 142 15.62 25.56 12.84
N GLY A 143 16.19 24.53 13.48
CA GLY A 143 16.00 24.25 14.90
C GLY A 143 14.62 23.63 15.16
N LYS A 144 14.14 23.72 16.41
CA LYS A 144 12.85 23.13 16.78
C LYS A 144 11.67 23.88 16.17
N ALA A 145 10.82 23.13 15.48
CA ALA A 145 9.57 23.62 14.89
C ALA A 145 8.55 22.47 14.78
N LYS A 146 7.33 22.81 14.34
CA LYS A 146 6.33 21.80 13.98
C LYS A 146 6.79 21.06 12.73
N ILE A 147 6.61 19.75 12.70
CA ILE A 147 7.11 18.90 11.60
C ILE A 147 6.58 19.35 10.22
N ASN A 148 5.34 19.85 10.13
CA ASN A 148 4.79 20.35 8.88
C ASN A 148 5.49 21.62 8.34
N ALA A 149 6.19 22.37 9.19
CA ALA A 149 6.93 23.55 8.79
C ALA A 149 8.13 23.22 7.91
N ALA A 150 8.65 21.98 7.96
CA ALA A 150 9.76 21.52 7.12
C ALA A 150 9.49 21.78 5.63
N LEU A 151 8.25 21.52 5.20
CA LEU A 151 7.81 21.72 3.83
C LEU A 151 7.83 23.20 3.43
N SER A 152 7.40 24.09 4.32
CA SER A 152 7.47 25.53 4.10
C SER A 152 8.89 26.08 4.17
N TYR A 153 9.78 25.48 4.97
CA TYR A 153 11.16 25.98 5.12
C TYR A 153 12.08 25.55 3.98
N GLY A 154 11.95 24.32 3.49
CA GLY A 154 12.91 23.76 2.52
C GLY A 154 12.29 22.87 1.47
N GLY A 155 10.97 23.00 1.23
CA GLY A 155 10.26 22.19 0.25
C GLY A 155 10.23 20.71 0.62
N LEU A 156 9.94 19.88 -0.38
CA LEU A 156 9.84 18.45 -0.20
C LEU A 156 11.14 17.79 0.31
N PRO A 157 12.36 18.19 -0.13
CA PRO A 157 13.60 17.60 0.36
C PRO A 157 13.78 17.72 1.88
N LEU A 158 13.49 18.90 2.44
CA LEU A 158 13.61 19.09 3.89
C LEU A 158 12.52 18.34 4.65
N ALA A 159 11.31 18.24 4.11
CA ALA A 159 10.24 17.46 4.71
C ALA A 159 10.57 15.96 4.75
N VAL A 160 11.03 15.39 3.62
CA VAL A 160 11.47 13.99 3.51
C VAL A 160 12.59 13.71 4.50
N LYS A 161 13.58 14.60 4.57
CA LYS A 161 14.68 14.46 5.53
C LYS A 161 14.21 14.54 6.98
N THR A 162 13.35 15.49 7.31
CA THR A 162 12.82 15.64 8.68
C THR A 162 12.05 14.39 9.11
N VAL A 163 11.25 13.79 8.22
CA VAL A 163 10.54 12.54 8.53
C VAL A 163 11.51 11.36 8.63
N SER A 164 12.52 11.29 7.74
CA SER A 164 13.57 10.27 7.82
C SER A 164 14.32 10.33 9.16
N ASP A 165 14.69 11.54 9.59
CA ASP A 165 15.34 11.77 10.89
C ASP A 165 14.40 11.43 12.06
N PHE A 166 13.09 11.68 11.91
CA PHE A 166 12.08 11.32 12.89
C PHE A 166 11.95 9.81 13.08
N ILE A 167 11.88 9.03 11.99
CA ILE A 167 11.78 7.55 12.07
C ILE A 167 13.13 6.85 12.21
N GLY A 168 14.25 7.57 12.05
CA GLY A 168 15.60 7.02 12.20
C GLY A 168 16.07 6.16 11.02
N THR A 169 15.27 6.08 9.95
CA THR A 169 15.55 5.34 8.72
C THR A 169 15.24 6.18 7.48
N PRO A 170 15.86 5.88 6.32
CA PRO A 170 15.53 6.55 5.07
C PRO A 170 14.05 6.41 4.69
N ILE A 171 13.49 7.47 4.13
CA ILE A 171 12.30 7.39 3.27
C ILE A 171 12.74 6.98 1.87
N ASP A 172 12.22 5.87 1.37
CA ASP A 172 12.57 5.31 0.06
C ASP A 172 11.72 5.92 -1.04
N HIS A 173 10.43 6.16 -0.77
CA HIS A 173 9.49 6.70 -1.75
C HIS A 173 8.60 7.79 -1.17
N VAL A 174 8.09 8.64 -2.05
CA VAL A 174 7.15 9.70 -1.70
C VAL A 174 5.94 9.62 -2.60
N ALA A 175 4.77 9.71 -2.00
CA ALA A 175 3.50 9.86 -2.71
C ALA A 175 2.69 11.00 -2.10
N ILE A 176 2.21 11.90 -2.92
CA ILE A 176 1.44 13.07 -2.50
C ILE A 176 0.10 13.05 -3.22
N ILE A 177 -0.95 13.28 -2.45
CA ILE A 177 -2.34 13.33 -2.90
C ILE A 177 -2.93 14.68 -2.50
N ASP A 178 -3.63 15.33 -3.42
CA ASP A 178 -4.41 16.52 -3.11
C ASP A 178 -5.89 16.19 -2.82
N PHE A 179 -6.67 17.16 -2.39
CA PHE A 179 -8.08 16.95 -2.08
C PHE A 179 -8.94 16.57 -3.28
N GLU A 180 -8.59 16.98 -4.50
CA GLU A 180 -9.34 16.53 -5.68
C GLU A 180 -9.07 15.06 -5.96
N GLY A 181 -7.82 14.62 -5.82
CA GLY A 181 -7.45 13.19 -5.89
C GLY A 181 -8.09 12.35 -4.82
N PHE A 182 -8.15 12.86 -3.60
CA PHE A 182 -8.84 12.20 -2.49
C PHE A 182 -10.33 11.97 -2.80
N LYS A 183 -11.01 13.00 -3.31
CA LYS A 183 -12.43 12.90 -3.70
C LYS A 183 -12.62 11.93 -4.86
N GLY A 184 -11.83 12.09 -5.92
CA GLY A 184 -11.87 11.24 -7.11
C GLY A 184 -11.63 9.76 -6.78
N LEU A 185 -10.67 9.44 -5.91
CA LEU A 185 -10.45 8.06 -5.44
C LEU A 185 -11.65 7.51 -4.66
N THR A 186 -12.24 8.33 -3.80
CA THR A 186 -13.40 7.92 -3.01
C THR A 186 -14.60 7.62 -3.91
N ASP A 187 -14.83 8.47 -4.92
CA ASP A 187 -15.94 8.32 -5.85
C ASP A 187 -15.73 7.15 -6.83
N SER A 188 -14.50 6.90 -7.29
CA SER A 188 -14.16 5.77 -8.17
C SER A 188 -14.39 4.41 -7.51
N LEU A 189 -14.27 4.36 -6.19
CA LEU A 189 -14.61 3.20 -5.37
C LEU A 189 -16.12 3.02 -5.17
N GLY A 190 -16.95 3.97 -5.62
CA GLY A 190 -18.37 4.01 -5.33
C GLY A 190 -18.68 4.46 -3.89
N GLY A 191 -17.74 5.17 -3.26
CA GLY A 191 -17.78 5.62 -1.87
C GLY A 191 -16.98 4.73 -0.92
N VAL A 192 -16.68 5.25 0.26
CA VAL A 192 -15.91 4.56 1.31
C VAL A 192 -16.76 4.40 2.57
N ARG A 193 -16.86 3.17 3.06
CA ARG A 193 -17.48 2.88 4.37
C ARG A 193 -16.56 3.26 5.52
N VAL A 194 -17.04 4.15 6.38
CA VAL A 194 -16.32 4.56 7.60
C VAL A 194 -17.19 4.36 8.83
N ASN A 195 -16.56 4.00 9.94
CA ASN A 195 -17.24 3.91 11.22
C ASN A 195 -17.01 5.20 12.03
N SER A 196 -18.04 6.02 12.17
CA SER A 196 -17.98 7.24 12.98
C SER A 196 -18.23 6.93 14.45
N GLU A 197 -17.36 7.40 15.34
CA GLU A 197 -17.51 7.23 16.79
C GLU A 197 -18.69 8.03 17.37
N GLN A 198 -19.00 9.17 16.75
CA GLN A 198 -19.98 10.14 17.22
C GLN A 198 -20.76 10.72 16.03
N ALA A 199 -22.03 11.07 16.26
CA ALA A 199 -22.82 11.74 15.22
C ALA A 199 -22.46 13.23 15.18
N PHE A 200 -22.38 13.80 13.98
CA PHE A 200 -22.14 15.23 13.79
C PHE A 200 -22.65 15.71 12.43
N THR A 201 -22.85 17.03 12.31
CA THR A 201 -23.27 17.68 11.06
C THR A 201 -22.29 18.79 10.72
N GLN A 202 -21.75 18.75 9.51
CA GLN A 202 -20.80 19.76 9.03
C GLN A 202 -20.98 19.98 7.53
N ASN A 203 -20.85 21.23 7.07
CA ASN A 203 -20.97 21.61 5.65
C ASN A 203 -22.25 21.11 4.93
N GLY A 204 -23.34 20.90 5.67
CA GLY A 204 -24.60 20.38 5.12
C GLY A 204 -24.72 18.85 5.08
N TYR A 205 -23.66 18.12 5.42
CA TYR A 205 -23.65 16.67 5.55
C TYR A 205 -23.90 16.25 7.00
N THR A 206 -24.62 15.15 7.20
CA THR A 206 -24.87 14.55 8.52
C THR A 206 -24.26 13.17 8.55
N PHE A 207 -23.41 12.94 9.54
CA PHE A 207 -22.73 11.68 9.78
C PHE A 207 -23.35 11.05 11.03
N GLU A 208 -23.90 9.86 10.89
CA GLU A 208 -24.49 9.12 11.99
C GLU A 208 -23.39 8.43 12.79
N LYS A 209 -23.66 8.13 14.07
CA LYS A 209 -22.77 7.25 14.83
C LYS A 209 -22.88 5.83 14.26
N GLY A 210 -21.74 5.19 13.97
CA GLY A 210 -21.69 3.88 13.32
C GLY A 210 -21.21 3.96 11.87
N GLU A 211 -21.62 2.98 11.06
CA GLU A 211 -21.22 2.90 9.66
C GLU A 211 -21.88 3.99 8.80
N ASN A 212 -21.08 4.68 8.00
CA ASN A 212 -21.51 5.66 6.99
C ASN A 212 -20.81 5.33 5.67
N LEU A 213 -21.53 5.34 4.55
CA LEU A 213 -20.94 5.27 3.21
C LEU A 213 -20.74 6.71 2.71
N LEU A 214 -19.50 7.12 2.53
CA LEU A 214 -19.15 8.49 2.17
C LEU A 214 -18.69 8.58 0.72
N ASN A 215 -19.28 9.49 -0.04
CA ASN A 215 -18.70 9.96 -1.31
C ASN A 215 -17.50 10.90 -1.06
N GLY A 216 -16.86 11.39 -2.12
CA GLY A 216 -15.68 12.26 -2.02
C GLY A 216 -15.90 13.50 -1.17
N ASP A 217 -16.96 14.27 -1.41
CA ASP A 217 -17.22 15.52 -0.68
C ASP A 217 -17.59 15.28 0.79
N GLU A 218 -18.35 14.21 1.05
CA GLU A 218 -18.69 13.76 2.41
C GLU A 218 -17.44 13.30 3.16
N ALA A 219 -16.59 12.49 2.51
CA ALA A 219 -15.34 12.00 3.06
C ALA A 219 -14.39 13.16 3.39
N LEU A 220 -14.25 14.13 2.48
CA LEU A 220 -13.40 15.28 2.71
C LEU A 220 -13.92 16.14 3.87
N THR A 221 -15.24 16.27 3.99
CA THR A 221 -15.87 16.94 5.14
C THR A 221 -15.61 16.17 6.44
N PHE A 222 -15.75 14.84 6.42
CA PHE A 222 -15.58 13.97 7.58
C PHE A 222 -14.15 14.02 8.16
N VAL A 223 -13.13 13.92 7.31
CA VAL A 223 -11.71 13.88 7.74
C VAL A 223 -11.13 15.25 8.11
N ARG A 224 -11.82 16.33 7.76
CA ARG A 224 -11.42 17.72 8.10
C ARG A 224 -12.13 18.27 9.33
N GLU A 225 -13.14 17.57 9.83
CA GLU A 225 -13.96 18.10 10.89
C GLU A 225 -13.24 18.10 12.24
N ARG A 226 -13.33 19.25 12.94
CA ARG A 226 -12.67 19.48 14.24
C ARG A 226 -13.51 20.29 15.22
N LYS A 227 -14.48 21.08 14.75
CA LYS A 227 -15.17 22.11 15.55
C LYS A 227 -16.32 21.52 16.35
N SER A 228 -16.85 20.39 15.91
CA SER A 228 -17.98 19.69 16.50
C SER A 228 -17.59 18.90 17.75
N PHE A 229 -16.29 18.76 18.04
CA PHE A 229 -15.77 17.88 19.09
C PHE A 229 -14.98 18.64 20.15
N LYS A 230 -15.13 18.24 21.42
CA LYS A 230 -14.43 18.86 22.57
C LYS A 230 -12.93 18.62 22.53
N ASP A 231 -12.51 17.50 21.97
CA ASP A 231 -11.12 17.07 21.75
C ASP A 231 -10.65 17.30 20.30
N GLY A 232 -11.44 18.05 19.51
CA GLY A 232 -11.15 18.62 18.19
C GLY A 232 -10.11 17.91 17.31
N ASP A 233 -8.83 18.23 17.50
CA ASP A 233 -7.74 17.69 16.68
C ASP A 233 -7.50 16.19 16.88
N PHE A 234 -7.76 15.64 18.07
CA PHE A 234 -7.68 14.20 18.32
C PHE A 234 -8.81 13.45 17.62
N GLN A 235 -10.04 13.97 17.64
CA GLN A 235 -11.13 13.37 16.87
C GLN A 235 -10.86 13.46 15.36
N ARG A 236 -10.26 14.55 14.88
CA ARG A 236 -9.86 14.65 13.46
C ARG A 236 -8.88 13.53 13.09
N ALA A 237 -7.88 13.26 13.93
CA ALA A 237 -6.94 12.16 13.71
C ALA A 237 -7.67 10.80 13.67
N ARG A 238 -8.59 10.54 14.61
CA ARG A 238 -9.40 9.30 14.60
C ARG A 238 -10.29 9.18 13.37
N ASN A 239 -10.91 10.28 12.92
CA ASN A 239 -11.71 10.30 11.70
C ASN A 239 -10.85 10.02 10.45
N GLN A 240 -9.64 10.59 10.38
CA GLN A 240 -8.69 10.31 9.31
C GLN A 240 -8.28 8.83 9.30
N GLN A 241 -7.92 8.27 10.45
CA GLN A 241 -7.60 6.84 10.57
C GLN A 241 -8.80 5.95 10.18
N ALA A 242 -10.02 6.28 10.65
CA ALA A 242 -11.23 5.54 10.32
C ALA A 242 -11.51 5.57 8.81
N PHE A 243 -11.28 6.72 8.17
CA PHE A 243 -11.38 6.83 6.72
C PHE A 243 -10.33 6.00 6.00
N ILE A 244 -9.05 6.09 6.36
CA ILE A 244 -7.99 5.33 5.67
C ILE A 244 -8.20 3.82 5.85
N LYS A 245 -8.63 3.37 7.04
CA LYS A 245 -9.06 1.97 7.27
C LYS A 245 -10.20 1.56 6.34
N GLY A 246 -11.23 2.40 6.22
CA GLY A 246 -12.34 2.19 5.29
C GLY A 246 -11.89 2.11 3.83
N LEU A 247 -11.06 3.07 3.42
CA LEU A 247 -10.51 3.16 2.06
C LEU A 247 -9.76 1.87 1.71
N ILE A 248 -8.83 1.45 2.57
CA ILE A 248 -8.07 0.23 2.36
C ILE A 248 -8.98 -1.00 2.28
N ASN A 249 -10.00 -1.10 3.13
CA ASN A 249 -10.97 -2.20 3.09
C ASN A 249 -11.70 -2.27 1.73
N GLU A 250 -12.06 -1.12 1.15
CA GLU A 250 -12.69 -1.07 -0.18
C GLU A 250 -11.67 -1.40 -1.29
N LEU A 251 -10.41 -0.94 -1.18
CA LEU A 251 -9.32 -1.23 -2.13
C LEU A 251 -9.01 -2.73 -2.24
N ILE A 252 -8.91 -3.43 -1.11
CA ILE A 252 -8.54 -4.85 -1.05
C ILE A 252 -9.75 -5.78 -0.93
N SER A 253 -10.95 -5.24 -1.15
CA SER A 253 -12.18 -6.03 -1.13
C SER A 253 -12.15 -7.11 -2.22
N ALA A 254 -12.79 -8.26 -1.97
CA ALA A 254 -12.86 -9.33 -2.96
C ALA A 254 -13.55 -8.87 -4.26
N ASP A 255 -14.51 -7.93 -4.18
CA ASP A 255 -15.21 -7.37 -5.33
C ASP A 255 -14.28 -6.50 -6.21
N THR A 256 -13.47 -5.65 -5.57
CA THR A 256 -12.45 -4.84 -6.27
C THR A 256 -11.35 -5.73 -6.85
N LEU A 257 -10.77 -6.63 -6.04
CA LEU A 257 -9.63 -7.45 -6.43
C LEU A 257 -9.96 -8.51 -7.49
N SER A 258 -11.20 -8.98 -7.55
CA SER A 258 -11.64 -9.96 -8.56
C SER A 258 -12.05 -9.33 -9.89
N ASN A 259 -12.10 -7.99 -9.97
CA ASN A 259 -12.52 -7.26 -11.16
C ASN A 259 -11.35 -6.45 -11.76
N PRO A 260 -10.66 -6.99 -12.79
CA PRO A 260 -9.55 -6.30 -13.46
C PRO A 260 -9.93 -4.95 -14.08
N ALA A 261 -11.18 -4.79 -14.52
CA ALA A 261 -11.64 -3.53 -15.09
C ALA A 261 -11.77 -2.44 -14.03
N LYS A 262 -12.29 -2.78 -12.84
CA LYS A 262 -12.38 -1.85 -11.70
C LYS A 262 -11.00 -1.37 -11.23
N ILE A 263 -10.03 -2.28 -11.11
CA ILE A 263 -8.66 -1.90 -10.72
C ILE A 263 -8.04 -0.96 -11.77
N GLN A 264 -8.20 -1.28 -13.04
CA GLN A 264 -7.70 -0.42 -14.12
C GLN A 264 -8.37 0.95 -14.12
N GLU A 265 -9.69 1.01 -13.95
CA GLU A 265 -10.48 2.23 -13.83
C GLU A 265 -10.00 3.07 -12.64
N MET A 266 -9.87 2.48 -11.46
CA MET A 266 -9.35 3.16 -10.27
C MET A 266 -7.97 3.75 -10.48
N VAL A 267 -7.03 2.99 -11.07
CA VAL A 267 -5.68 3.50 -11.34
C VAL A 267 -5.74 4.66 -12.34
N THR A 268 -6.58 4.54 -13.37
CA THR A 268 -6.72 5.59 -14.39
C THR A 268 -7.38 6.85 -13.83
N GLU A 269 -8.34 6.73 -12.92
CA GLU A 269 -9.05 7.86 -12.32
C GLU A 269 -8.25 8.53 -11.21
N PHE A 270 -7.45 7.77 -10.46
CA PHE A 270 -6.71 8.28 -9.30
C PHE A 270 -5.30 8.78 -9.63
N ALA A 271 -4.56 8.07 -10.49
CA ALA A 271 -3.18 8.41 -10.82
C ALA A 271 -3.00 9.88 -11.26
N PRO A 272 -3.90 10.52 -12.05
CA PRO A 272 -3.78 11.93 -12.44
C PRO A 272 -3.65 12.93 -11.28
N TYR A 273 -4.11 12.55 -10.09
CA TYR A 273 -4.07 13.40 -8.88
C TYR A 273 -2.96 13.02 -7.90
N MET A 274 -2.13 12.04 -8.29
CA MET A 274 -0.99 11.61 -7.52
C MET A 274 0.28 12.26 -8.04
N TYR A 275 1.14 12.63 -7.10
CA TYR A 275 2.49 13.08 -7.36
C TYR A 275 3.45 12.14 -6.66
N VAL A 276 4.34 11.51 -7.41
CA VAL A 276 5.18 10.43 -6.89
C VAL A 276 6.63 10.60 -7.31
N ASP A 277 7.57 10.08 -6.51
CA ASP A 277 8.97 10.08 -6.92
C ASP A 277 9.22 9.14 -8.11
N SER A 278 10.30 9.38 -8.83
CA SER A 278 10.63 8.62 -10.06
C SER A 278 10.87 7.11 -9.82
N GLY A 279 11.18 6.72 -8.58
CA GLY A 279 11.34 5.32 -8.18
C GLY A 279 10.02 4.58 -7.98
N LEU A 280 8.95 5.29 -7.63
CA LEU A 280 7.61 4.71 -7.42
C LEU A 280 6.86 4.55 -8.75
N ASN A 281 7.46 3.78 -9.66
CA ASN A 281 6.98 3.57 -11.03
C ASN A 281 6.21 2.26 -11.23
N ALA A 282 5.73 2.03 -12.45
CA ALA A 282 5.01 0.81 -12.87
C ALA A 282 5.68 -0.48 -12.42
N GLN A 283 7.00 -0.57 -12.57
CA GLN A 283 7.76 -1.77 -12.26
C GLN A 283 7.80 -2.01 -10.76
N TYR A 284 8.03 -0.97 -9.97
CA TYR A 284 8.04 -1.06 -8.51
C TYR A 284 6.64 -1.38 -7.96
N ILE A 285 5.62 -0.68 -8.43
CA ILE A 285 4.22 -0.89 -7.99
C ILE A 285 3.77 -2.31 -8.34
N SER A 286 4.05 -2.79 -9.54
CA SER A 286 3.67 -4.15 -9.96
C SER A 286 4.41 -5.24 -9.19
N SER A 287 5.72 -5.07 -8.89
CA SER A 287 6.46 -6.03 -8.06
C SER A 287 5.97 -6.04 -6.62
N THR A 288 5.69 -4.85 -6.07
CA THR A 288 5.17 -4.69 -4.70
C THR A 288 3.78 -5.29 -4.58
N ALA A 289 2.87 -5.01 -5.52
CA ALA A 289 1.54 -5.60 -5.56
C ALA A 289 1.59 -7.15 -5.64
N PHE A 290 2.56 -7.70 -6.38
CA PHE A 290 2.76 -9.15 -6.44
C PHE A 290 3.31 -9.72 -5.11
N ALA A 291 4.26 -9.04 -4.47
CA ALA A 291 4.80 -9.45 -3.18
C ALA A 291 3.72 -9.42 -2.08
N MET A 292 2.83 -8.43 -2.13
CA MET A 292 1.77 -8.20 -1.14
C MET A 292 0.46 -8.98 -1.42
N ARG A 293 0.41 -9.86 -2.43
CA ARG A 293 -0.83 -10.57 -2.83
C ARG A 293 -1.46 -11.42 -1.72
N ASP A 294 -0.67 -11.81 -0.72
CA ASP A 294 -1.12 -12.62 0.41
C ASP A 294 -1.51 -11.76 1.64
N VAL A 295 -1.29 -10.45 1.61
CA VAL A 295 -1.74 -9.47 2.62
C VAL A 295 -3.27 -9.39 2.63
N ARG A 296 -3.86 -9.32 3.82
CA ARG A 296 -5.29 -9.17 4.07
C ARG A 296 -5.55 -7.88 4.85
N PRO A 297 -6.81 -7.38 4.91
CA PRO A 297 -7.12 -6.20 5.71
C PRO A 297 -6.67 -6.26 7.17
N GLY A 298 -6.71 -7.45 7.78
CA GLY A 298 -6.27 -7.66 9.15
C GLY A 298 -4.75 -7.60 9.35
N ASP A 299 -3.97 -7.62 8.27
CA ASP A 299 -2.51 -7.54 8.29
C ASP A 299 -2.03 -6.08 8.11
N ILE A 300 -2.95 -5.11 8.09
CA ILE A 300 -2.63 -3.69 7.95
C ILE A 300 -2.86 -3.00 9.29
N GLU A 301 -1.77 -2.56 9.92
CA GLU A 301 -1.77 -1.96 11.24
C GLU A 301 -1.65 -0.44 11.14
N PHE A 302 -2.61 0.27 11.72
CA PHE A 302 -2.62 1.72 11.79
C PHE A 302 -2.35 2.18 13.20
N PHE A 303 -1.45 3.16 13.33
CA PHE A 303 -1.12 3.77 14.62
C PHE A 303 -0.68 5.21 14.43
N THR A 304 -0.62 5.96 15.52
CA THR A 304 -0.09 7.31 15.56
C THR A 304 1.29 7.32 16.19
N SER A 305 2.18 8.15 15.67
CA SER A 305 3.53 8.30 16.20
C SER A 305 3.54 8.64 17.69
N PRO A 306 4.54 8.21 18.48
CA PRO A 306 4.55 8.42 19.92
C PRO A 306 4.43 9.89 20.34
N THR A 307 3.45 10.19 21.20
CA THR A 307 3.22 11.56 21.69
C THR A 307 3.23 11.60 23.21
N ALA A 308 3.81 12.67 23.77
CA ALA A 308 3.74 13.05 25.17
C ALA A 308 2.62 14.09 25.42
N GLY A 309 1.62 14.14 24.53
CA GLY A 309 0.48 15.04 24.61
C GLY A 309 0.72 16.45 24.07
N VAL A 310 -0.33 17.27 24.15
CA VAL A 310 -0.31 18.67 23.67
C VAL A 310 0.44 19.60 24.63
N GLY A 311 1.11 20.60 24.08
CA GLY A 311 1.87 21.59 24.83
C GLY A 311 1.90 22.96 24.15
N ARG A 312 2.70 23.86 24.73
CA ARG A 312 3.04 25.15 24.11
C ARG A 312 4.54 25.30 23.93
N SER A 313 4.95 25.76 22.76
CA SER A 313 6.34 26.14 22.48
C SER A 313 6.72 27.43 23.22
N ALA A 314 8.01 27.74 23.27
CA ALA A 314 8.53 28.94 23.95
C ALA A 314 7.97 30.25 23.39
N ASP A 315 7.61 30.28 22.11
CA ASP A 315 6.97 31.39 21.41
C ASP A 315 5.42 31.31 21.41
N GLY A 316 4.84 30.37 22.17
CA GLY A 316 3.40 30.32 22.46
C GLY A 316 2.54 29.55 21.46
N GLN A 317 3.14 28.84 20.50
CA GLN A 317 2.40 28.00 19.55
C GLN A 317 1.86 26.74 20.24
N SER A 318 0.67 26.28 19.83
CA SER A 318 0.16 24.96 20.24
C SER A 318 0.92 23.88 19.48
N ILE A 319 1.48 22.91 20.20
CA ILE A 319 2.34 21.84 19.66
C ILE A 319 1.93 20.47 20.21
N VAL A 320 2.37 19.41 19.53
CA VAL A 320 2.33 18.05 20.05
C VAL A 320 3.75 17.67 20.48
N ASN A 321 3.94 17.39 21.77
CA ASN A 321 5.22 16.91 22.25
C ASN A 321 5.39 15.45 21.84
N VAL A 322 6.59 15.11 21.37
CA VAL A 322 6.94 13.74 20.97
C VAL A 322 7.47 13.01 22.20
N ASP A 323 6.96 11.80 22.45
CA ASP A 323 7.52 10.94 23.50
C ASP A 323 8.88 10.41 23.01
N GLN A 324 9.97 10.94 23.59
CA GLN A 324 11.32 10.64 23.11
C GLN A 324 11.76 9.21 23.45
N ASP A 325 11.27 8.66 24.57
CA ASP A 325 11.65 7.32 25.00
C ASP A 325 10.97 6.27 24.10
N GLU A 326 9.70 6.49 23.78
CA GLU A 326 8.95 5.66 22.81
C GLU A 326 9.42 5.90 21.37
N LEU A 327 9.75 7.13 20.98
CA LEU A 327 10.31 7.42 19.65
C LEU A 327 11.58 6.62 19.41
N LYS A 328 12.47 6.51 20.41
CA LYS A 328 13.69 5.73 20.27
C LYS A 328 13.42 4.25 20.01
N LYS A 329 12.44 3.66 20.71
CA LYS A 329 12.02 2.27 20.47
C LYS A 329 11.43 2.10 19.08
N LEU A 330 10.63 3.06 18.63
CA LEU A 330 10.07 3.06 17.28
C LEU A 330 11.18 3.16 16.21
N GLN A 331 12.18 4.02 16.40
CA GLN A 331 13.33 4.14 15.51
C GLN A 331 14.13 2.83 15.43
N ASP A 332 14.35 2.17 16.58
CA ASP A 332 14.97 0.85 16.62
C ASP A 332 14.11 -0.20 15.89
N ALA A 333 12.78 -0.12 15.96
CA ALA A 333 11.88 -1.02 15.25
C ALA A 333 11.94 -0.81 13.72
N PHE A 334 11.91 0.43 13.23
CA PHE A 334 12.10 0.73 11.81
C PHE A 334 13.45 0.23 11.29
N LYS A 335 14.51 0.44 12.07
CA LYS A 335 15.86 0.02 11.69
C LYS A 335 16.01 -1.50 11.57
N ASN A 336 15.28 -2.25 12.39
CA ASN A 336 15.40 -3.71 12.46
C ASN A 336 14.24 -4.44 11.75
N ASP A 337 13.37 -3.73 11.02
CA ASP A 337 12.19 -4.31 10.33
C ASP A 337 11.18 -4.99 11.29
N THR A 338 11.01 -4.46 12.51
CA THR A 338 10.14 -5.01 13.57
C THR A 338 9.04 -4.04 14.05
N VAL A 339 8.55 -3.17 13.15
CA VAL A 339 7.52 -2.18 13.49
C VAL A 339 6.21 -2.85 13.94
N ASP A 340 5.87 -4.03 13.43
CA ASP A 340 4.69 -4.79 13.87
C ASP A 340 4.78 -5.21 15.35
N GLU A 341 5.96 -5.63 15.81
CA GLU A 341 6.21 -5.96 17.22
C GLU A 341 6.08 -4.72 18.12
N TYR A 342 6.57 -3.57 17.63
CA TYR A 342 6.38 -2.30 18.31
C TYR A 342 4.90 -1.97 18.47
N VAL A 343 4.11 -2.00 17.39
CA VAL A 343 2.68 -1.65 17.44
C VAL A 343 1.90 -2.57 18.38
N LYS A 344 2.21 -3.87 18.40
CA LYS A 344 1.56 -4.85 19.31
C LYS A 344 1.88 -4.63 20.79
N SER A 345 3.03 -4.00 21.09
CA SER A 345 3.50 -3.77 22.46
C SER A 345 3.33 -2.33 22.94
N ALA A 346 3.06 -1.40 22.02
CA ALA A 346 2.89 0.02 22.30
C ALA A 346 1.64 0.25 23.18
N PRO A 347 1.70 1.17 24.16
CA PRO A 347 0.53 1.59 24.93
C PRO A 347 -0.63 2.04 24.02
N GLU A 348 -1.88 1.69 24.37
CA GLU A 348 -3.10 2.10 23.62
C GLU A 348 -3.20 3.61 23.37
N ALA A 349 -2.48 4.45 24.12
CA ALA A 349 -2.41 5.90 23.91
C ALA A 349 -1.79 6.32 22.56
N HIS A 350 -1.21 5.37 21.81
CA HIS A 350 -0.64 5.57 20.47
C HIS A 350 -1.55 5.08 19.33
N LEU A 351 -2.76 4.58 19.65
CA LEU A 351 -3.75 4.16 18.67
C LEU A 351 -4.74 5.28 18.34
#